data_AF-A0A958LLT4-F1
#
_entry.id   AF-A0A958LLT4-F1
#
_cell.length_a   1.000
_cell.length_b   1.000
_cell.length_c   1.000
_cell.angle_alpha   90.00
_cell.angle_beta   90.00
_cell.angle_gamma   90.00
#
_symmetry.space_group_name_H-M   'P 1'
#
loop_
_entity.id
_entity.type
_entity.pdbx_description
1 polymer ?
#
loop_
_entity_poly.entity_id
_entity_poly.type
_entity_poly.pdbx_seq_one_letter_code
_entity_poly.pdbx_strand_id
1 'polypeptide(L)'
;ILKSFPEVLSVHGKAGKANTATDPAPLSMMETVVVLKDQREWRKMDRWYSSLPEFLHWPFEWISPSYMSWDELIRDMNTKMSFPGVTNAWTLPIKGRIDMLTTGIRTPIGIKISGGDLKKIEQIGLQIEKIISEVDGTRSVFAERVTGGFFFDFNFNREALARHGISIQQAQNSLATALG
;
A
#
# COMPACT_ATOMS: atom_id res chain seq x y z
N ILE A 1 -0.42 -6.81 14.58
CA ILE A 1 -0.83 -8.04 13.84
C ILE A 1 0.38 -8.74 13.21
N LEU A 2 1.14 -8.12 12.29
CA LEU A 2 2.27 -8.77 11.61
C LEU A 2 3.30 -9.45 12.54
N LYS A 3 3.67 -8.81 13.66
CA LYS A 3 4.64 -9.38 14.60
C LYS A 3 4.12 -10.61 15.38
N SER A 4 2.81 -10.88 15.36
CA SER A 4 2.22 -12.08 16.00
C SER A 4 2.44 -13.37 15.21
N PHE A 5 2.85 -13.28 13.94
CA PHE A 5 3.15 -14.45 13.12
C PHE A 5 4.48 -15.08 13.56
N PRO A 6 4.55 -16.40 13.77
CA PRO A 6 5.77 -17.06 14.25
C PRO A 6 6.91 -17.03 13.23
N GLU A 7 6.60 -16.88 11.94
CA GLU A 7 7.57 -16.71 10.85
C GLU A 7 8.28 -15.34 10.89
N VAL A 8 7.72 -14.35 11.60
CA VAL A 8 8.18 -12.95 11.56
C VAL A 8 9.23 -12.67 12.64
N LEU A 9 10.45 -12.36 12.19
CA LEU A 9 11.57 -11.97 13.04
C LEU A 9 11.46 -10.51 13.51
N SER A 10 11.17 -9.56 12.63
CA SER A 10 10.99 -8.15 13.01
C SER A 10 10.08 -7.41 12.03
N VAL A 11 9.52 -6.28 12.49
CA VAL A 11 8.60 -5.45 11.71
C VAL A 11 8.97 -4.00 11.91
N HIS A 12 9.23 -3.28 10.83
CA HIS A 12 9.55 -1.86 10.83
C HIS A 12 8.54 -1.12 9.95
N GLY A 13 7.59 -0.42 10.59
CA GLY A 13 6.59 0.38 9.91
C GLY A 13 7.07 1.82 9.69
N LYS A 14 6.73 2.39 8.54
CA LYS A 14 6.93 3.79 8.18
C LYS A 14 5.62 4.33 7.61
N ALA A 15 5.12 5.44 8.15
CA ALA A 15 4.03 6.21 7.55
C ALA A 15 4.62 7.46 6.89
N GLY A 16 4.17 7.78 5.68
CA GLY A 16 4.74 8.88 4.91
C GLY A 16 6.18 8.63 4.47
N LYS A 17 6.94 9.72 4.44
CA LYS A 17 8.31 9.75 3.92
C LYS A 17 9.35 9.88 5.02
N ALA A 18 10.53 9.32 4.76
CA ALA A 18 11.73 9.72 5.48
C ALA A 18 12.16 11.16 5.07
N ASN A 19 13.01 11.80 5.88
CA ASN A 19 13.59 13.11 5.58
C ASN A 19 14.66 13.02 4.48
N THR A 20 14.25 12.64 3.28
CA THR A 20 15.09 12.48 2.09
C THR A 20 14.27 12.73 0.83
N ALA A 21 14.93 13.22 -0.22
CA ALA A 21 14.29 13.45 -1.53
C ALA A 21 13.96 12.15 -2.27
N THR A 22 14.52 11.01 -1.86
CA THR A 22 14.32 9.71 -2.52
C THR A 22 13.00 9.02 -2.15
N ASP A 23 12.20 9.62 -1.27
CA ASP A 23 10.97 9.04 -0.75
C ASP A 23 9.78 10.00 -0.89
N PRO A 24 8.98 9.89 -1.95
CA PRO A 24 7.83 10.77 -2.20
C PRO A 24 6.54 10.30 -1.51
N ALA A 25 6.59 9.38 -0.55
CA ALA A 25 5.39 8.79 0.04
C ALA A 25 4.55 9.82 0.85
N PRO A 26 3.24 9.98 0.56
CA PRO A 26 2.35 10.83 1.34
C PRO A 26 2.03 10.20 2.71
N LEU A 27 1.60 11.00 3.69
CA LEU A 27 1.29 10.51 5.05
C LEU A 27 0.19 9.44 5.10
N SER A 28 -0.71 9.42 4.11
CA SER A 28 -1.74 8.37 3.97
C SER A 28 -1.17 7.01 3.58
N MET A 29 0.08 6.95 3.14
CA MET A 29 0.75 5.75 2.69
C MET A 29 1.62 5.15 3.79
N MET A 30 1.52 3.84 3.97
CA MET A 30 2.29 3.09 4.95
C MET A 30 3.15 2.05 4.22
N GLU A 31 4.45 2.04 4.53
CA GLU A 31 5.38 1.01 4.09
C GLU A 31 5.84 0.24 5.32
N THR A 32 5.75 -1.08 5.30
CA THR A 32 6.21 -1.91 6.40
C THR A 32 7.21 -2.93 5.90
N VAL A 33 8.43 -2.89 6.44
CA VAL A 33 9.47 -3.89 6.16
C VAL A 33 9.34 -5.00 7.20
N VAL A 34 9.02 -6.20 6.73
CA VAL A 34 8.92 -7.41 7.55
C VAL A 34 10.15 -8.26 7.29
N VAL A 35 10.91 -8.56 8.35
CA VAL A 35 12.02 -9.51 8.29
C VAL A 35 11.49 -10.86 8.76
N LEU A 36 11.67 -11.90 7.95
CA LEU A 36 11.27 -13.27 8.27
C LEU A 36 12.43 -14.07 8.83
N LYS A 37 12.10 -15.13 9.58
CA LYS A 37 13.03 -16.20 9.96
C LYS A 37 13.41 -17.03 8.74
N ASP A 38 14.43 -17.87 8.89
CA ASP A 38 14.75 -18.88 7.88
C ASP A 38 13.52 -19.76 7.59
N GLN A 39 13.32 -20.11 6.32
CA GLN A 39 12.13 -20.83 5.88
C GLN A 39 11.99 -22.21 6.54
N ARG A 40 13.10 -22.82 6.96
CA ARG A 40 13.11 -24.11 7.67
C ARG A 40 12.49 -24.02 9.06
N GLU A 41 12.42 -22.83 9.65
CA GLU A 41 11.82 -22.59 10.96
C GLU A 41 10.32 -22.22 10.88
N TRP A 42 9.74 -22.18 9.68
CA TRP A 42 8.35 -21.81 9.51
C TRP A 42 7.42 -22.95 9.96
N ARG A 43 6.16 -22.61 10.29
CA ARG A 43 5.18 -23.61 10.71
C ARG A 43 5.04 -24.71 9.66
N LYS A 44 4.90 -25.95 10.14
CA LYS A 44 4.53 -27.08 9.28
C LYS A 44 3.08 -26.93 8.82
N MET A 45 2.83 -27.35 7.59
CA MET A 45 1.52 -27.35 6.96
C MET A 45 1.12 -28.77 6.64
N ASP A 46 -0.17 -29.08 6.79
CA ASP A 46 -0.71 -30.35 6.32
C ASP A 46 -0.64 -30.39 4.80
N ARG A 47 0.10 -31.37 4.29
CA ARG A 47 0.24 -31.67 2.86
C ARG A 47 -0.61 -32.88 2.52
N TRP A 48 -0.82 -33.10 1.22
CA TRP A 48 -1.61 -34.24 0.73
C TRP A 48 -1.02 -35.59 1.16
N TYR A 49 0.29 -35.67 1.38
CA TYR A 49 1.01 -36.87 1.85
C TYR A 49 1.13 -36.97 3.38
N SER A 50 0.63 -35.98 4.14
CA SER A 50 0.71 -36.00 5.61
C SER A 50 -0.04 -37.17 6.26
N SER A 51 -0.95 -37.81 5.53
CA SER A 51 -1.68 -39.02 5.95
C SER A 51 -0.89 -40.32 5.76
N LEU A 52 0.23 -40.30 5.03
CA LEU A 52 1.09 -41.46 4.81
C LEU A 52 2.04 -41.67 6.02
N PRO A 53 2.53 -42.88 6.26
CA PRO A 53 3.62 -43.12 7.21
C PRO A 53 4.85 -42.25 6.95
N GLU A 54 5.51 -41.77 8.00
CA GLU A 54 6.64 -40.81 7.94
C GLU A 54 7.79 -41.29 7.04
N PHE A 55 8.06 -42.60 7.02
CA PHE A 55 9.09 -43.20 6.15
C PHE A 55 8.77 -43.09 4.64
N LEU A 56 7.55 -42.70 4.26
CA LEU A 56 7.15 -42.44 2.88
C LEU A 56 7.09 -40.95 2.54
N HIS A 57 7.45 -40.04 3.46
CA HIS A 57 7.41 -38.60 3.21
C HIS A 57 8.58 -38.13 2.36
N TRP A 58 9.74 -38.78 2.48
CA TRP A 58 11.00 -38.34 1.87
C TRP A 58 10.98 -38.10 0.34
N PRO A 59 10.27 -38.87 -0.52
CA PRO A 59 10.23 -38.54 -1.95
C PRO A 59 9.36 -37.30 -2.23
N PHE A 60 8.42 -36.98 -1.35
CA PHE A 60 7.44 -35.90 -1.56
C PHE A 60 7.90 -34.57 -0.96
N GLU A 61 8.67 -34.58 0.15
CA GLU A 61 9.18 -33.35 0.78
C GLU A 61 10.04 -32.50 -0.16
N TRP A 62 10.69 -33.11 -1.15
CA TRP A 62 11.45 -32.38 -2.17
C TRP A 62 10.54 -31.53 -3.07
N ILE A 63 9.35 -32.04 -3.41
CA ILE A 63 8.42 -31.37 -4.33
C ILE A 63 7.50 -30.41 -3.56
N SER A 64 7.00 -30.83 -2.41
CA SER A 64 6.14 -30.05 -1.55
C SER A 64 6.70 -30.12 -0.14
N PRO A 65 7.48 -29.12 0.29
CA PRO A 65 8.05 -29.13 1.63
C PRO A 65 6.97 -29.13 2.72
N SER A 66 7.27 -29.76 3.85
CA SER A 66 6.35 -29.85 4.99
C SER A 66 6.17 -28.51 5.72
N TYR A 67 7.05 -27.53 5.51
CA TYR A 67 6.93 -26.17 6.03
C TYR A 67 6.10 -25.25 5.11
N MET A 68 5.58 -24.16 5.68
CA MET A 68 4.77 -23.17 4.99
C MET A 68 5.49 -22.55 3.78
N SER A 69 4.76 -22.31 2.69
CA SER A 69 5.28 -21.62 1.53
C SER A 69 5.14 -20.10 1.65
N TRP A 70 5.89 -19.36 0.84
CA TRP A 70 5.79 -17.90 0.78
C TRP A 70 4.38 -17.42 0.43
N ASP A 71 3.73 -18.08 -0.53
CA ASP A 71 2.36 -17.74 -0.93
C ASP A 71 1.34 -18.01 0.16
N GLU A 72 1.50 -19.12 0.90
CA GLU A 72 0.66 -19.45 2.04
C GLU A 72 0.79 -18.42 3.15
N LEU A 73 2.03 -18.00 3.45
CA LEU A 73 2.32 -16.98 4.45
C LEU A 73 1.70 -15.63 4.06
N ILE A 74 1.90 -15.17 2.83
CA ILE A 74 1.27 -13.93 2.33
C ILE A 74 -0.24 -14.04 2.42
N ARG A 75 -0.84 -15.18 2.05
CA ARG A 75 -2.30 -15.37 2.10
C ARG A 75 -2.82 -15.27 3.53
N ASP A 76 -2.17 -15.92 4.49
CA ASP A 76 -2.52 -15.84 5.93
C ASP A 76 -2.37 -14.40 6.44
N MET A 77 -1.25 -13.74 6.13
CA MET A 77 -1.01 -12.34 6.49
C MET A 77 -2.03 -11.37 5.87
N ASN A 78 -2.33 -11.51 4.57
CA ASN A 78 -3.27 -10.65 3.86
C ASN A 78 -4.67 -10.75 4.46
N THR A 79 -5.09 -11.96 4.83
CA THR A 79 -6.39 -12.21 5.45
C THR A 79 -6.49 -11.52 6.81
N LYS A 80 -5.46 -11.63 7.66
CA LYS A 80 -5.44 -10.98 8.99
C LYS A 80 -5.22 -9.45 8.95
N MET A 81 -4.68 -8.93 7.85
CA MET A 81 -4.42 -7.50 7.65
C MET A 81 -5.56 -6.80 6.90
N SER A 82 -6.77 -7.38 6.90
CA SER A 82 -7.94 -6.76 6.28
C SER A 82 -8.51 -5.67 7.19
N PHE A 83 -8.14 -4.41 6.90
CA PHE A 83 -8.68 -3.23 7.59
C PHE A 83 -9.59 -2.43 6.65
N PRO A 84 -10.72 -1.91 7.14
CA PRO A 84 -11.56 -1.01 6.36
C PRO A 84 -10.76 0.19 5.85
N GLY A 85 -10.83 0.45 4.55
CA GLY A 85 -10.17 1.60 3.92
C GLY A 85 -8.66 1.43 3.64
N VAL A 86 -8.07 0.27 3.92
CA VAL A 86 -6.65 0.00 3.63
C VAL A 86 -6.54 -1.15 2.63
N THR A 87 -5.83 -0.90 1.52
CA THR A 87 -5.51 -1.95 0.55
C THR A 87 -4.09 -2.42 0.76
N ASN A 88 -3.91 -3.73 0.97
CA ASN A 88 -2.59 -4.33 1.14
C ASN A 88 -1.94 -4.63 -0.21
N ALA A 89 -0.63 -4.39 -0.30
CA ALA A 89 0.22 -4.81 -1.40
C ALA A 89 1.49 -5.46 -0.84
N TRP A 90 1.84 -6.63 -1.37
CA TRP A 90 2.96 -7.44 -0.90
C TRP A 90 4.04 -7.48 -1.97
N THR A 91 5.25 -7.03 -1.65
CA THR A 91 6.39 -7.05 -2.56
C THR A 91 7.70 -7.20 -1.79
N LEU A 92 8.75 -7.62 -2.48
CA LEU A 92 10.10 -7.66 -1.93
C LEU A 92 10.72 -6.25 -1.97
N PRO A 93 11.51 -5.83 -0.97
CA PRO A 93 12.00 -4.46 -0.89
C PRO A 93 12.81 -3.99 -2.11
N ILE A 94 13.70 -4.83 -2.60
CA ILE A 94 14.55 -4.51 -3.76
C ILE A 94 13.70 -4.42 -5.04
N LYS A 95 12.86 -5.44 -5.28
CA LYS A 95 11.97 -5.49 -6.44
C LYS A 95 11.01 -4.29 -6.45
N GLY A 96 10.34 -4.02 -5.34
CA GLY A 96 9.41 -2.90 -5.22
C GLY A 96 10.05 -1.54 -5.48
N ARG A 97 11.31 -1.34 -5.08
CA ARG A 97 12.05 -0.09 -5.39
C ARG A 97 12.40 0.01 -6.87
N ILE A 98 12.85 -1.08 -7.50
CA ILE A 98 13.15 -1.11 -8.94
C ILE A 98 11.87 -0.85 -9.74
N ASP A 99 10.77 -1.55 -9.44
CA ASP A 99 9.49 -1.40 -10.13
C ASP A 99 8.98 0.04 -10.07
N MET A 100 9.09 0.68 -8.89
CA MET A 100 8.73 2.09 -8.73
C MET A 100 9.63 3.04 -9.53
N LEU A 101 10.94 2.83 -9.53
CA LEU A 101 11.87 3.69 -10.28
C LEU A 101 11.64 3.58 -11.78
N THR A 102 11.29 2.40 -12.26
CA THR A 102 11.07 2.15 -13.70
C THR A 102 9.68 2.57 -14.16
N THR A 103 8.64 2.28 -13.37
CA THR A 103 7.25 2.40 -13.82
C THR A 103 6.43 3.42 -13.03
N GLY A 104 6.86 3.78 -11.82
CA GLY A 104 6.08 4.53 -10.85
C GLY A 104 5.05 3.68 -10.07
N ILE A 105 4.97 2.38 -10.34
CA ILE A 105 3.97 1.46 -9.76
C ILE A 105 4.66 0.52 -8.76
N ARG A 106 3.98 0.23 -7.64
CA ARG A 106 4.53 -0.56 -6.51
C ARG A 106 4.10 -2.04 -6.53
N THR A 107 3.11 -2.34 -7.35
CA THR A 107 2.52 -3.68 -7.51
C THR A 107 3.07 -4.34 -8.78
N PRO A 108 3.09 -5.68 -8.84
CA PRO A 108 3.52 -6.40 -10.05
C PRO A 108 2.68 -6.07 -11.29
N ILE A 109 1.41 -5.74 -11.09
CA ILE A 109 0.47 -5.35 -12.15
C ILE A 109 -0.05 -3.96 -11.82
N GLY A 110 -0.09 -3.08 -12.82
CA GLY A 110 -0.64 -1.74 -12.69
C GLY A 110 -1.26 -1.26 -13.98
N ILE A 111 -2.34 -0.49 -13.85
CA ILE A 111 -3.11 0.06 -14.97
C ILE A 111 -2.98 1.58 -14.90
N LYS A 112 -2.46 2.19 -15.96
CA LYS A 112 -2.34 3.65 -16.07
C LYS A 112 -3.48 4.20 -16.91
N ILE A 113 -4.24 5.11 -16.34
CA ILE A 113 -5.33 5.82 -17.01
C ILE A 113 -4.86 7.24 -17.25
N SER A 114 -4.93 7.71 -18.50
CA SER A 114 -4.47 9.05 -18.88
C SER A 114 -5.55 9.76 -19.69
N GLY A 115 -5.66 11.08 -19.51
CA GLY A 115 -6.67 11.89 -20.17
C GLY A 115 -6.62 13.35 -19.70
N GLY A 116 -7.41 14.21 -20.32
CA GLY A 116 -7.48 15.64 -19.97
C GLY A 116 -8.52 16.00 -18.90
N ASP A 117 -9.39 15.07 -18.50
CA ASP A 117 -10.44 15.29 -17.52
C ASP A 117 -10.25 14.37 -16.32
N LEU A 118 -9.92 14.97 -15.16
CA LEU A 118 -9.67 14.26 -13.91
C LEU A 118 -10.90 13.50 -13.41
N LYS A 119 -12.11 14.04 -13.62
CA LYS A 119 -13.36 13.37 -13.19
C LYS A 119 -13.58 12.10 -14.02
N LYS A 120 -13.31 12.17 -15.32
CA LYS A 120 -13.45 11.02 -16.21
C LYS A 120 -12.40 9.94 -15.90
N ILE A 121 -11.16 10.34 -15.61
CA ILE A 121 -10.10 9.41 -15.18
C ILE A 121 -10.52 8.66 -13.91
N GLU A 122 -11.03 9.36 -12.90
CA GLU A 122 -11.49 8.74 -11.65
C GLU A 122 -12.67 7.78 -11.88
N GLN A 123 -13.65 8.17 -12.70
CA GLN A 123 -14.77 7.31 -13.08
C GLN A 123 -14.32 6.02 -13.77
N ILE A 124 -13.35 6.10 -14.69
CA ILE A 124 -12.80 4.92 -15.36
C ILE A 124 -12.03 4.05 -14.35
N GLY A 125 -11.24 4.66 -13.46
CA GLY A 125 -10.51 3.94 -12.41
C GLY A 125 -11.44 3.12 -11.52
N LEU A 126 -12.55 3.71 -11.11
CA LEU A 126 -13.61 3.05 -10.34
C LEU A 126 -14.25 1.87 -11.07
N GLN A 127 -14.50 2.01 -12.37
CA GLN A 127 -15.07 0.94 -13.18
C GLN A 127 -14.10 -0.23 -13.32
N ILE A 128 -12.82 0.08 -13.58
CA ILE A 128 -11.76 -0.93 -13.70
C ILE A 128 -11.56 -1.64 -12.35
N GLU A 129 -11.55 -0.90 -11.24
CA GLU A 129 -11.43 -1.49 -9.90
C GLU A 129 -12.52 -2.53 -9.65
N LYS A 130 -13.78 -2.21 -9.99
CA LYS A 130 -14.90 -3.15 -9.88
C LYS A 130 -14.71 -4.39 -10.77
N ILE A 131 -14.35 -4.20 -12.04
CA ILE A 131 -14.18 -5.31 -13.00
C ILE A 131 -13.04 -6.24 -12.56
N ILE A 132 -11.88 -5.68 -12.21
CA ILE A 132 -10.69 -6.47 -11.84
C ILE A 132 -10.91 -7.20 -10.51
N SER A 133 -11.72 -6.64 -9.59
CA SER A 133 -12.06 -7.32 -8.34
C SER A 133 -12.78 -8.66 -8.53
N GLU A 134 -13.44 -8.86 -9.68
CA GLU A 134 -14.16 -10.10 -10.03
C GLU A 134 -13.26 -11.12 -10.77
N VAL A 135 -12.05 -10.73 -11.16
CA VAL A 135 -11.12 -11.62 -11.89
C VAL A 135 -10.47 -12.62 -10.94
N ASP A 136 -10.51 -13.90 -11.31
CA ASP A 136 -9.88 -14.97 -10.56
C ASP A 136 -8.38 -14.72 -10.34
N GLY A 137 -7.92 -14.90 -9.10
CA GLY A 137 -6.54 -14.66 -8.70
C GLY A 137 -6.24 -13.23 -8.23
N THR A 138 -7.19 -12.31 -8.35
CA THR A 138 -7.06 -10.96 -7.79
C THR A 138 -7.08 -11.00 -6.26
N ARG A 139 -5.97 -10.61 -5.62
CA ARG A 139 -5.87 -10.56 -4.14
C ARG A 139 -6.36 -9.22 -3.57
N SER A 140 -6.05 -8.13 -4.26
CA SER A 140 -6.42 -6.77 -3.88
C SER A 140 -6.33 -5.85 -5.11
N VAL A 141 -7.24 -4.87 -5.18
CA VAL A 141 -7.27 -3.83 -6.24
C VAL A 141 -7.53 -2.51 -5.57
N PHE A 142 -6.92 -1.45 -6.09
CA PHE A 142 -7.15 -0.09 -5.62
C PHE A 142 -6.98 0.89 -6.78
N ALA A 143 -7.99 1.73 -7.00
CA ALA A 143 -7.87 2.90 -7.87
C ALA A 143 -7.63 4.15 -7.03
N GLU A 144 -6.52 4.85 -7.31
CA GLU A 144 -6.19 6.11 -6.66
C GLU A 144 -7.22 7.19 -6.99
N ARG A 145 -7.61 7.97 -5.97
CA ARG A 145 -8.60 9.06 -6.12
C ARG A 145 -7.87 10.36 -6.41
N VAL A 146 -8.05 10.85 -7.63
CA VAL A 146 -7.32 12.03 -8.15
C VAL A 146 -7.86 13.34 -7.56
N THR A 147 -9.13 13.37 -7.13
CA THR A 147 -9.80 14.62 -6.68
C THR A 147 -10.06 14.71 -5.16
N GLY A 148 -9.54 13.77 -4.35
CA GLY A 148 -9.94 13.60 -2.94
C GLY A 148 -9.25 14.50 -1.89
N GLY A 149 -8.66 15.63 -2.26
CA GLY A 149 -7.99 16.53 -1.31
C GLY A 149 -8.98 17.38 -0.51
N PHE A 150 -8.79 17.47 0.81
CA PHE A 150 -9.54 18.41 1.64
C PHE A 150 -8.85 19.77 1.65
N PHE A 151 -9.60 20.82 1.33
CA PHE A 151 -9.11 22.20 1.31
C PHE A 151 -9.97 23.07 2.23
N PHE A 152 -9.31 24.00 2.91
CA PHE A 152 -9.98 25.07 3.64
C PHE A 152 -9.68 26.39 2.91
N ASP A 153 -10.63 26.86 2.11
CA ASP A 153 -10.44 28.01 1.23
C ASP A 153 -10.77 29.33 1.95
N PHE A 154 -9.80 30.22 2.00
CA PHE A 154 -9.98 31.57 2.53
C PHE A 154 -10.26 32.56 1.39
N ASN A 155 -11.52 32.98 1.28
CA ASN A 155 -11.94 33.97 0.29
C ASN A 155 -11.90 35.38 0.89
N PHE A 156 -10.82 36.11 0.62
CA PHE A 156 -10.67 37.49 1.10
C PHE A 156 -11.59 38.47 0.34
N ASN A 157 -12.41 39.21 1.09
CA ASN A 157 -13.20 40.31 0.51
C ASN A 157 -12.30 41.53 0.26
N ARG A 158 -11.95 41.75 -1.01
CA ARG A 158 -11.05 42.83 -1.44
C ARG A 158 -11.59 44.22 -1.11
N GLU A 159 -12.90 44.43 -1.21
CA GLU A 159 -13.52 45.72 -0.91
C GLU A 159 -13.46 46.05 0.58
N ALA A 160 -13.71 45.05 1.43
CA ALA A 160 -13.60 45.21 2.88
C ALA A 160 -12.15 45.50 3.31
N LEU A 161 -11.18 44.77 2.74
CA LEU A 161 -9.76 45.01 3.00
C LEU A 161 -9.32 46.42 2.57
N ALA A 162 -9.77 46.88 1.40
CA ALA A 162 -9.46 48.22 0.89
C ALA A 162 -9.97 49.34 1.82
N ARG A 163 -11.14 49.17 2.44
CA ARG A 163 -11.67 50.14 3.43
C ARG A 163 -10.76 50.30 4.65
N HIS A 164 -10.01 49.27 4.99
CA HIS A 164 -9.05 49.29 6.11
C HIS A 164 -7.61 49.55 5.67
N GLY A 165 -7.36 49.84 4.39
CA GLY A 165 -6.02 50.02 3.85
C GLY A 165 -5.16 48.75 3.89
N ILE A 166 -5.78 47.57 4.01
CA ILE A 166 -5.09 46.28 4.08
C ILE A 166 -4.95 45.73 2.65
N SER A 167 -3.72 45.45 2.25
CA SER A 167 -3.45 44.74 0.99
C SER A 167 -3.74 43.24 1.10
N ILE A 168 -3.99 42.58 -0.03
CA ILE A 168 -4.15 41.11 -0.06
C ILE A 168 -2.90 40.41 0.45
N GLN A 169 -1.71 40.92 0.11
CA GLN A 169 -0.45 40.35 0.59
C GLN A 169 -0.37 40.38 2.12
N GLN A 170 -0.77 41.48 2.75
CA GLN A 170 -0.77 41.59 4.22
C GLN A 170 -1.78 40.61 4.85
N ALA A 171 -2.97 40.48 4.27
CA ALA A 171 -3.97 39.53 4.74
C ALA A 171 -3.49 38.08 4.63
N GLN A 172 -2.86 37.71 3.50
CA GLN A 172 -2.28 36.39 3.28
C GLN A 172 -1.08 36.10 4.20
N ASN A 173 -0.19 37.07 4.40
CA ASN A 173 0.95 36.93 5.31
C ASN A 173 0.49 36.74 6.76
N SER A 174 -0.51 37.50 7.18
CA SER A 174 -1.09 37.37 8.52
C SER A 174 -1.74 36.00 8.71
N LEU A 175 -2.45 35.49 7.70
CA LEU A 175 -3.05 34.16 7.74
C LEU A 175 -1.97 33.07 7.80
N ALA A 176 -0.93 33.14 6.96
CA ALA A 176 0.16 32.17 6.96
C ALA A 176 0.87 32.12 8.33
N THR A 177 1.17 33.29 8.91
CA THR A 177 1.80 33.37 10.24
C THR A 177 0.90 32.82 11.35
N ALA A 178 -0.41 33.03 11.26
CA ALA A 178 -1.37 32.53 12.25
C ALA A 178 -1.56 31.01 12.18
N LEU A 179 -1.43 30.41 10.98
CA LEU A 179 -1.55 28.97 10.77
C LEU A 179 -0.25 28.21 11.05
N GLY A 180 0.91 28.88 10.92
CA GLY A 180 2.24 28.30 11.10
C GLY A 180 2.91 27.94 9.79
#